data_AF-A0A6N9A7D8-F1
#
_entry.id   AF-A0A6N9A7D8-F1
#
_cell.length_a   1.000
_cell.length_b   1.000
_cell.length_c   1.000
_cell.angle_alpha   90.00
_cell.angle_beta   90.00
_cell.angle_gamma   90.00
#
_symmetry.space_group_name_H-M   'P 1'
#
loop_
_entity.id
_entity.type
_entity.pdbx_description
1 polymer ?
#
loop_
_entity_poly.entity_id
_entity_poly.type
_entity_poly.pdbx_seq_one_letter_code
_entity_poly.pdbx_strand_id
1 'polypeptide(L)'
;MTRLATYLLMGAGLAIGGGAAQSQQELVIDFDAGRTIINDPWRAILWRAAIDHERGIFYVRDSEEPEGILAFSLLTGERVQTFLAPTGDGPKELPEGVRSVSVAPDGRVYIAGMVRVVEYTQQGEYLGAWTPNAPARRDGSVCDFGGQPAVPVVGGVLRRGDDGSADMGIGSNVLMLGSDPDEWIEMEGITDRVWNVGAARILCTPDAAFVVLEHSDKTDSLFVYYRASNREGRLPIPTELAADQALTVGPLLETDGRGHVVLLGVSFITLLDRPGGFTAVGAVLDPATGCHGVIRNPEPNMLQPTFQGIYQDSALVAYRYREEGRENGRLVRTTHTYSNRVALHPLRRISGQPCPGMLPTVN
;
A
#
# COMPACT_ATOMS: atom_id res chain seq x y z
N MET A 1 58.21 35.95 -33.50
CA MET A 1 57.91 37.37 -33.75
C MET A 1 57.16 37.47 -35.07
N THR A 2 55.99 38.15 -35.08
CA THR A 2 55.20 38.64 -36.24
C THR A 2 54.67 37.59 -37.25
N ARG A 3 53.43 37.57 -37.76
CA ARG A 3 52.24 38.45 -37.76
C ARG A 3 51.07 37.67 -38.41
N LEU A 4 49.84 38.07 -38.05
CA LEU A 4 48.57 38.07 -38.84
C LEU A 4 48.07 36.82 -39.60
N ALA A 5 46.87 36.39 -39.20
CA ALA A 5 45.68 36.15 -40.03
C ALA A 5 44.59 35.59 -39.09
N THR A 6 43.28 35.80 -39.18
CA THR A 6 42.40 36.71 -39.92
C THR A 6 41.06 36.52 -39.19
N TYR A 7 40.36 37.60 -38.85
CA TYR A 7 39.01 37.51 -38.28
C TYR A 7 38.05 36.94 -39.34
N LEU A 8 37.33 35.87 -39.01
CA LEU A 8 36.03 35.56 -39.62
C LEU A 8 34.98 35.49 -38.52
N LEU A 9 34.34 36.65 -38.31
CA LEU A 9 33.05 36.76 -37.63
C LEU A 9 31.99 36.12 -38.55
N MET A 10 31.59 34.88 -38.26
CA MET A 10 30.25 34.43 -38.62
C MET A 10 29.39 34.49 -37.37
N GLY A 11 28.58 35.55 -37.30
CA GLY A 11 27.46 35.62 -36.38
C GLY A 11 26.43 34.56 -36.75
N ALA A 12 26.46 33.44 -36.04
CA ALA A 12 25.27 32.60 -35.89
C ALA A 12 24.50 33.15 -34.69
N GLY A 13 23.55 34.04 -34.97
CA GLY A 13 22.52 34.41 -34.00
C GLY A 13 21.68 33.17 -33.71
N LEU A 14 22.07 32.40 -32.70
CA LEU A 14 21.15 31.51 -32.02
C LEU A 14 20.14 32.41 -31.31
N ALA A 15 19.02 32.66 -31.99
CA ALA A 15 17.78 32.97 -31.32
C ALA A 15 17.51 31.78 -30.39
N ILE A 16 17.89 31.92 -29.12
CA ILE A 16 17.36 31.10 -28.04
C ILE A 16 15.88 31.47 -28.05
N GLY A 17 15.10 30.70 -28.81
CA GLY A 17 13.66 30.68 -28.64
C GLY A 17 13.45 30.37 -27.17
N GLY A 18 13.00 31.38 -26.42
CA GLY A 18 12.41 31.16 -25.11
C GLY A 18 11.32 30.13 -25.35
N GLY A 19 11.63 28.88 -25.01
CA GLY A 19 10.62 27.84 -24.92
C GLY A 19 9.56 28.44 -24.02
N ALA A 20 8.40 28.71 -24.62
CA ALA A 20 7.24 29.15 -23.90
C ALA A 20 7.15 28.30 -22.63
N ALA A 21 6.96 28.95 -21.50
CA ALA A 21 6.58 28.32 -20.24
C ALA A 21 5.29 27.52 -20.49
N GLN A 22 5.43 26.31 -21.03
CA GLN A 22 4.34 25.38 -21.33
C GLN A 22 4.25 24.40 -20.18
N SER A 23 3.82 24.88 -19.02
CA SER A 23 3.19 24.01 -18.02
C SER A 23 2.40 24.83 -17.01
N GLN A 24 1.65 25.82 -17.49
CA GLN A 24 0.46 26.24 -16.74
C GLN A 24 -0.53 25.07 -16.81
N GLN A 25 -0.92 24.47 -15.68
CA GLN A 25 -1.99 23.48 -15.67
C GLN A 25 -3.00 23.76 -14.56
N GLU A 26 -4.20 24.08 -15.03
CA GLU A 26 -5.51 24.16 -14.37
C GLU A 26 -6.17 22.77 -14.36
N LEU A 27 -7.10 22.45 -13.45
CA LEU A 27 -7.92 21.21 -13.55
C LEU A 27 -9.35 21.30 -12.95
N VAL A 28 -10.31 20.67 -13.65
CA VAL A 28 -11.78 20.57 -13.43
C VAL A 28 -12.24 19.07 -13.33
N ILE A 29 -13.49 18.78 -12.86
CA ILE A 29 -14.02 17.58 -12.14
C ILE A 29 -15.44 17.11 -12.63
N ASP A 30 -15.81 15.80 -12.82
CA ASP A 30 -17.08 15.03 -12.41
C ASP A 30 -17.20 13.54 -12.95
N PHE A 31 -17.74 12.46 -12.27
CA PHE A 31 -17.46 10.97 -12.16
C PHE A 31 -16.68 10.24 -13.29
N ASP A 32 -16.56 10.88 -14.44
CA ASP A 32 -15.27 11.30 -15.01
C ASP A 32 -14.41 12.21 -14.02
N ALA A 33 -14.72 12.27 -12.71
CA ALA A 33 -14.38 13.34 -11.75
C ALA A 33 -13.16 13.12 -10.94
N GLY A 34 -12.95 11.83 -10.64
CA GLY A 34 -12.71 11.36 -9.28
C GLY A 34 -11.89 12.37 -8.50
N ARG A 35 -12.35 12.80 -7.31
CA ARG A 35 -11.73 13.93 -6.60
C ARG A 35 -10.23 13.66 -6.53
N THR A 36 -9.47 14.43 -7.30
CA THR A 36 -8.05 14.19 -7.43
C THR A 36 -7.39 14.86 -6.24
N ILE A 37 -6.72 14.04 -5.44
CA ILE A 37 -6.08 14.49 -4.20
C ILE A 37 -4.67 14.95 -4.51
N ILE A 38 -3.96 14.16 -5.32
CA ILE A 38 -2.61 14.45 -5.76
C ILE A 38 -2.59 14.28 -7.27
N ASN A 39 -2.21 15.33 -7.99
CA ASN A 39 -1.97 15.29 -9.43
C ASN A 39 -0.68 16.03 -9.71
N ASP A 40 0.43 15.35 -9.52
CA ASP A 40 1.75 15.94 -9.72
C ASP A 40 2.53 15.02 -10.66
N PRO A 41 2.74 15.43 -11.92
CA PRO A 41 3.42 14.61 -12.91
C PRO A 41 4.89 14.35 -12.55
N TRP A 42 5.46 15.09 -11.60
CA TRP A 42 6.84 14.96 -11.17
C TRP A 42 7.01 14.11 -9.91
N ARG A 43 5.94 13.96 -9.11
CA ARG A 43 5.97 13.10 -7.94
C ARG A 43 5.83 11.64 -8.31
N ALA A 44 6.65 10.83 -7.65
CA ALA A 44 6.61 9.39 -7.76
C ALA A 44 6.18 8.80 -6.42
N ILE A 45 4.87 8.65 -6.27
CA ILE A 45 4.23 8.04 -5.10
C ILE A 45 4.47 6.53 -5.15
N LEU A 46 5.15 6.00 -4.13
CA LEU A 46 5.39 4.58 -3.95
C LEU A 46 4.20 3.93 -3.22
N TRP A 47 3.96 2.63 -3.46
CA TRP A 47 2.77 1.92 -2.98
C TRP A 47 2.80 1.55 -1.50
N ARG A 48 3.32 2.44 -0.66
CA ARG A 48 3.38 2.29 0.80
C ARG A 48 2.64 3.46 1.40
N ALA A 49 1.38 3.22 1.74
CA ALA A 49 0.46 4.25 2.17
C ALA A 49 -0.40 3.80 3.36
N ALA A 50 -0.97 4.76 4.06
CA ALA A 50 -1.97 4.55 5.09
C ALA A 50 -3.01 5.68 5.04
N ILE A 51 -4.21 5.41 5.54
CA ILE A 51 -5.30 6.38 5.59
C ILE A 51 -5.75 6.56 7.04
N ASP A 52 -5.76 7.81 7.51
CA ASP A 52 -6.47 8.20 8.73
C ASP A 52 -7.85 8.73 8.35
N HIS A 53 -8.87 7.94 8.67
CA HIS A 53 -10.25 8.22 8.32
C HIS A 53 -10.90 9.28 9.19
N GLU A 54 -10.51 9.32 10.47
CA GLU A 54 -11.06 10.25 11.43
C GLU A 54 -10.61 11.67 11.07
N ARG A 55 -9.35 11.80 10.65
CA ARG A 55 -8.71 13.09 10.38
C ARG A 55 -8.67 13.44 8.89
N GLY A 56 -8.99 12.48 8.02
CA GLY A 56 -8.97 12.67 6.57
C GLY A 56 -7.56 12.90 6.04
N ILE A 57 -6.59 12.10 6.46
CA ILE A 57 -5.19 12.25 6.08
C ILE A 57 -4.72 11.00 5.31
N PHE A 58 -4.06 11.23 4.18
CA PHE A 58 -3.37 10.21 3.39
C PHE A 58 -1.87 10.28 3.65
N TYR A 59 -1.32 9.22 4.22
CA TYR A 59 0.11 9.05 4.46
C TYR A 59 0.69 8.24 3.33
N VAL A 60 1.80 8.69 2.75
CA VAL A 60 2.42 7.96 1.65
C VAL A 60 3.92 8.18 1.55
N ARG A 61 4.62 7.14 1.11
CA ARG A 61 6.03 7.24 0.74
C ARG A 61 6.15 7.86 -0.67
N ASP A 62 6.92 8.93 -0.77
CA ASP A 62 7.16 9.65 -2.03
C ASP A 62 8.64 9.54 -2.39
N SER A 63 8.96 9.45 -3.68
CA SER A 63 10.36 9.41 -4.15
C SER A 63 11.10 10.74 -3.98
N GLU A 64 10.38 11.87 -3.95
CA GLU A 64 10.97 13.18 -3.70
C GLU A 64 11.46 13.31 -2.25
N GLU A 65 10.85 12.54 -1.34
CA GLU A 65 11.20 12.46 0.08
C GLU A 65 11.53 11.00 0.43
N PRO A 66 12.62 10.43 -0.12
CA PRO A 66 12.92 9.00 -0.03
C PRO A 66 13.14 8.51 1.40
N GLU A 67 13.45 9.46 2.30
CA GLU A 67 13.70 9.29 3.72
C GLU A 67 12.49 9.66 4.59
N GLY A 68 11.29 9.80 4.01
CA GLY A 68 10.13 10.20 4.78
C GLY A 68 8.79 9.65 4.27
N ILE A 69 7.78 9.88 5.10
CA ILE A 69 6.37 9.73 4.78
C ILE A 69 5.77 11.13 4.66
N LEU A 70 5.15 11.41 3.53
CA LEU A 70 4.35 12.60 3.33
C LEU A 70 2.92 12.37 3.81
N ALA A 71 2.32 13.37 4.44
CA ALA A 71 0.91 13.38 4.78
C ALA A 71 0.18 14.46 4.00
N PHE A 72 -0.95 14.09 3.40
CA PHE A 72 -1.81 14.96 2.62
C PHE A 72 -3.21 14.98 3.18
N SER A 73 -3.83 16.15 3.17
CA SER A 73 -5.26 16.28 3.43
C SER A 73 -6.04 15.60 2.30
N LEU A 74 -6.85 14.59 2.62
CA LEU A 74 -7.76 13.98 1.65
C LEU A 74 -8.82 14.98 1.16
N LEU A 75 -9.11 16.02 1.95
CA LEU A 75 -10.09 17.06 1.63
C LEU A 75 -9.54 18.09 0.65
N THR A 76 -8.31 18.59 0.89
CA THR A 76 -7.74 19.71 0.13
C THR A 76 -6.64 19.30 -0.85
N GLY A 77 -6.06 18.10 -0.69
CA GLY A 77 -4.88 17.67 -1.44
C GLY A 77 -3.57 18.30 -0.97
N GLU A 78 -3.62 19.23 0.00
CA GLU A 78 -2.43 19.92 0.48
C GLU A 78 -1.57 19.00 1.36
N ARG A 79 -0.25 19.14 1.22
CA ARG A 79 0.70 18.51 2.14
C ARG A 79 0.55 19.15 3.52
N VAL A 80 0.21 18.34 4.52
CA VAL A 80 0.02 18.78 5.91
C VAL A 80 1.23 18.47 6.79
N GLN A 81 2.00 17.42 6.49
CA GLN A 81 3.16 17.04 7.29
C GLN A 81 4.17 16.18 6.52
N THR A 82 5.41 16.14 7.00
CA THR A 82 6.44 15.16 6.63
C THR A 82 6.98 14.45 7.88
N PHE A 83 7.04 13.13 7.85
CA PHE A 83 7.61 12.30 8.92
C PHE A 83 8.94 11.73 8.43
N LEU A 84 10.05 12.17 9.03
CA LEU A 84 11.38 11.71 8.63
C LEU A 84 11.68 10.35 9.25
N ALA A 85 12.08 9.38 8.44
CA ALA A 85 12.57 8.07 8.86
C ALA A 85 13.77 7.69 7.96
N PRO A 86 14.92 8.38 8.12
CA PRO A 86 16.07 8.21 7.24
C PRO A 86 16.69 6.82 7.39
N THR A 87 17.52 6.45 6.41
CA THR A 87 18.21 5.16 6.45
C THR A 87 19.40 5.23 7.40
N GLY A 88 19.48 4.28 8.33
CA GLY A 88 20.60 4.19 9.28
C GLY A 88 20.24 3.42 10.54
N ASP A 89 21.09 3.53 11.56
CA ASP A 89 21.01 2.77 12.82
C ASP A 89 20.57 3.61 14.02
N GLY A 90 20.56 4.93 13.88
CA GLY A 90 20.15 5.88 14.91
C GLY A 90 18.71 5.69 15.37
N PRO A 91 18.29 6.35 16.47
CA PRO A 91 17.00 6.09 17.13
C PRO A 91 15.79 6.38 16.23
N LYS A 92 15.91 7.33 15.29
CA LYS A 92 14.85 7.68 14.32
C LYS A 92 15.05 7.04 12.95
N GLU A 93 16.10 6.22 12.81
CA GLU A 93 16.56 5.70 11.54
C GLU A 93 16.09 4.25 11.36
N LEU A 94 15.81 3.89 10.12
CA LEU A 94 15.39 2.56 9.71
C LEU A 94 16.51 1.90 8.90
N PRO A 95 17.05 0.76 9.36
CA PRO A 95 17.94 -0.04 8.54
C PRO A 95 17.22 -0.46 7.25
N GLU A 96 17.86 -0.20 6.11
CA GLU A 96 17.30 -0.37 4.75
C GLU A 96 16.06 0.49 4.41
N GLY A 97 15.81 1.54 5.19
CA GLY A 97 14.81 2.55 4.91
C GLY A 97 13.36 2.10 5.14
N VAL A 98 12.44 2.93 4.64
CA VAL A 98 10.99 2.77 4.87
C VAL A 98 10.42 1.64 4.03
N ARG A 99 9.67 0.75 4.69
CA ARG A 99 9.00 -0.41 4.10
C ARG A 99 7.48 -0.33 4.19
N SER A 100 6.92 0.23 5.27
CA SER A 100 5.47 0.40 5.45
C SER A 100 5.15 1.61 6.33
N VAL A 101 3.91 2.09 6.26
CA VAL A 101 3.33 3.06 7.19
C VAL A 101 1.97 2.55 7.68
N SER A 102 1.62 2.83 8.93
CA SER A 102 0.29 2.64 9.51
C SER A 102 -0.04 3.81 10.42
N VAL A 103 -1.32 4.07 10.61
CA VAL A 103 -1.82 5.09 11.55
C VAL A 103 -2.76 4.44 12.56
N ALA A 104 -2.57 4.75 13.83
CA ALA A 104 -3.42 4.31 14.92
C ALA A 104 -4.66 5.22 15.04
N PRO A 105 -5.78 4.76 15.62
CA PRO A 105 -6.97 5.59 15.84
C PRO A 105 -6.67 6.87 16.63
N ASP A 106 -5.73 6.82 17.58
CA ASP A 106 -5.31 7.98 18.37
C ASP A 106 -4.40 8.97 17.63
N GLY A 107 -4.09 8.70 16.35
CA GLY A 107 -3.31 9.56 15.48
C GLY A 107 -1.80 9.30 15.53
N ARG A 108 -1.34 8.30 16.29
CA ARG A 108 0.07 7.88 16.21
C ARG A 108 0.37 7.29 14.84
N VAL A 109 1.54 7.59 14.32
CA VAL A 109 2.01 7.12 13.02
C VAL A 109 3.15 6.13 13.24
N TYR A 110 3.00 4.92 12.72
CA TYR A 110 3.98 3.85 12.75
C TYR A 110 4.65 3.75 11.37
N ILE A 111 5.96 3.94 11.33
CA ILE A 111 6.75 3.80 10.11
C ILE A 111 7.68 2.62 10.30
N ALA A 112 7.48 1.58 9.50
CA ALA A 112 8.23 0.34 9.64
C ALA A 112 9.28 0.20 8.54
N GLY A 113 10.46 -0.22 8.95
CA GLY A 113 11.53 -0.74 8.10
C GLY A 113 11.58 -2.27 8.19
N MET A 114 12.73 -2.85 7.84
CA MET A 114 12.90 -4.32 7.81
C MET A 114 12.85 -4.95 9.21
N VAL A 115 13.46 -4.29 10.19
CA VAL A 115 13.66 -4.83 11.55
C VAL A 115 13.09 -3.93 12.64
N ARG A 116 12.68 -2.70 12.31
CA ARG A 116 12.34 -1.66 13.27
C ARG A 116 11.05 -0.96 12.86
N VAL A 117 10.28 -0.53 13.85
CA VAL A 117 9.15 0.38 13.73
C VAL A 117 9.52 1.67 14.47
N VAL A 118 9.40 2.81 13.81
CA VAL A 118 9.57 4.14 14.40
C VAL A 118 8.20 4.79 14.57
N GLU A 119 8.03 5.55 15.63
CA GLU A 119 6.73 6.07 16.04
C GLU A 119 6.75 7.58 16.17
N TYR A 120 5.67 8.17 15.68
CA TYR A 120 5.45 9.60 15.70
C TYR A 120 4.08 9.93 16.28
N THR A 121 3.97 11.08 16.93
CA THR A 121 2.66 11.73 17.11
C THR A 121 2.12 12.17 15.75
N GLN A 122 0.84 12.48 15.67
CA GLN A 122 0.25 13.05 14.46
C GLN A 122 0.97 14.34 14.01
N GLN A 123 1.50 15.11 14.96
CA GLN A 123 2.24 16.35 14.72
C GLN A 123 3.70 16.11 14.30
N GLY A 124 4.13 14.86 14.13
CA GLY A 124 5.50 14.51 13.70
C GLY A 124 6.53 14.51 14.82
N GLU A 125 6.11 14.52 16.09
CA GLU A 125 7.03 14.39 17.21
C GLU A 125 7.43 12.93 17.37
N TYR A 126 8.73 12.65 17.38
CA TYR A 126 9.24 11.30 17.59
C TYR A 126 8.92 10.80 19.00
N LEU A 127 8.24 9.66 19.09
CA LEU A 127 7.85 9.03 20.35
C LEU A 127 8.82 7.93 20.77
N GLY A 128 9.39 7.21 19.81
CA GLY A 128 10.24 6.06 20.09
C GLY A 128 10.42 5.15 18.90
N ALA A 129 11.11 4.04 19.13
CA ALA A 129 11.25 2.97 18.18
C ALA A 129 11.10 1.62 18.89
N TRP A 130 10.62 0.64 18.15
CA TRP A 130 10.43 -0.73 18.59
C TRP A 130 11.09 -1.68 17.58
N THR A 131 11.89 -2.60 18.10
CA THR A 131 12.51 -3.68 17.32
C THR A 131 11.83 -4.97 17.75
N PRO A 132 10.89 -5.50 16.95
CA PRO A 132 10.23 -6.75 17.28
C PRO A 132 11.26 -7.88 17.39
N ASN A 133 11.12 -8.73 18.38
CA ASN A 133 11.93 -9.92 18.61
C ASN A 133 11.53 -11.05 17.65
N ALA A 134 11.61 -10.75 16.35
CA ALA A 134 11.31 -11.64 15.25
C ALA A 134 12.37 -11.47 14.15
N PRO A 135 12.54 -12.47 13.26
CA PRO A 135 13.43 -12.34 12.13
C PRO A 135 13.10 -11.15 11.22
N ALA A 136 14.09 -10.70 10.46
CA ALA A 136 13.97 -9.53 9.60
C ALA A 136 12.90 -9.73 8.50
N ARG A 137 12.08 -8.70 8.26
CA ARG A 137 10.90 -8.76 7.37
C ARG A 137 11.17 -7.95 6.11
N ARG A 138 11.23 -8.59 4.94
CA ARG A 138 11.56 -7.90 3.66
C ARG A 138 10.61 -6.73 3.35
N ASP A 139 9.30 -6.89 3.51
CA ASP A 139 8.31 -5.84 3.23
C ASP A 139 7.88 -5.01 4.44
N GLY A 140 8.29 -5.38 5.66
CA GLY A 140 8.16 -4.55 6.86
C GLY A 140 6.74 -4.06 7.20
N SER A 141 5.68 -4.83 6.93
CA SER A 141 4.30 -4.42 7.25
C SER A 141 4.07 -4.16 8.75
N VAL A 142 3.22 -3.19 9.08
CA VAL A 142 2.85 -2.80 10.45
C VAL A 142 1.38 -2.37 10.52
N CYS A 143 0.73 -2.56 11.67
CA CYS A 143 -0.63 -2.10 11.97
C CYS A 143 -0.73 -1.59 13.43
N ASP A 144 -1.80 -0.87 13.79
CA ASP A 144 -2.20 -0.67 15.20
C ASP A 144 -3.08 -1.84 15.68
N PHE A 145 -2.55 -2.67 16.57
CA PHE A 145 -3.30 -3.76 17.18
C PHE A 145 -3.66 -3.41 18.62
N GLY A 146 -4.84 -2.84 18.83
CA GLY A 146 -5.29 -2.49 20.17
C GLY A 146 -4.38 -1.47 20.85
N GLY A 147 -4.00 -0.41 20.13
CA GLY A 147 -3.20 0.70 20.66
C GLY A 147 -1.70 0.42 20.73
N GLN A 148 -1.21 -0.64 20.11
CA GLN A 148 0.22 -0.94 20.02
C GLN A 148 0.58 -1.40 18.60
N PRO A 149 1.79 -1.09 18.11
CA PRO A 149 2.24 -1.58 16.83
C PRO A 149 2.33 -3.10 16.85
N ALA A 150 1.91 -3.71 15.75
CA ALA A 150 2.06 -5.13 15.52
C ALA A 150 2.51 -5.42 14.10
N VAL A 151 3.18 -6.56 13.94
CA VAL A 151 3.84 -6.97 12.70
C VAL A 151 3.54 -8.44 12.42
N PRO A 152 3.41 -8.84 11.15
CA PRO A 152 3.24 -10.25 10.82
C PRO A 152 4.56 -10.99 11.03
N VAL A 153 4.47 -12.21 11.54
CA VAL A 153 5.60 -13.13 11.72
C VAL A 153 5.20 -14.54 11.29
N VAL A 154 6.16 -15.45 11.18
CA VAL A 154 5.84 -16.86 10.91
C VAL A 154 4.93 -17.37 12.04
N GLY A 155 3.81 -17.98 11.67
CA GLY A 155 2.86 -18.60 12.61
C GLY A 155 2.02 -17.62 13.42
N GLY A 156 2.07 -16.30 13.14
CA GLY A 156 1.16 -15.35 13.77
C GLY A 156 1.51 -13.88 13.64
N VAL A 157 1.23 -13.14 14.70
CA VAL A 157 1.44 -11.69 14.80
C VAL A 157 2.23 -11.42 16.06
N LEU A 158 3.27 -10.58 15.93
CA LEU A 158 4.02 -10.07 17.07
C LEU A 158 3.57 -8.63 17.35
N ARG A 159 3.21 -8.37 18.60
CA ARG A 159 2.70 -7.07 19.06
C ARG A 159 3.55 -6.58 20.21
N ARG A 160 3.81 -5.28 20.30
CA ARG A 160 4.46 -4.71 21.50
C ARG A 160 3.57 -4.83 22.74
N GLY A 161 4.16 -5.14 23.90
CA GLY A 161 3.46 -5.15 25.19
C GLY A 161 2.88 -3.76 25.55
N ASP A 162 1.77 -3.74 26.29
CA ASP A 162 1.00 -2.49 26.57
C ASP A 162 1.78 -1.42 27.34
N ASP A 163 2.70 -1.86 28.20
CA ASP A 163 3.61 -1.07 29.03
C ASP A 163 5.02 -0.96 28.42
N GLY A 164 5.18 -1.34 27.16
CA GLY A 164 6.51 -1.50 26.54
C GLY A 164 7.28 -2.71 27.07
N SER A 165 6.60 -3.65 27.75
CA SER A 165 7.17 -4.95 28.13
C SER A 165 7.47 -5.82 26.90
N ALA A 166 7.92 -7.05 27.18
CA ALA A 166 8.25 -8.04 26.16
C ALA A 166 7.14 -8.20 25.12
N ASP A 167 7.55 -8.50 23.89
CA ASP A 167 6.63 -8.68 22.79
C ASP A 167 5.64 -9.82 23.08
N MET A 168 4.40 -9.61 22.65
CA MET A 168 3.30 -10.54 22.77
C MET A 168 3.09 -11.24 21.43
N GLY A 169 3.37 -12.54 21.39
CA GLY A 169 3.01 -13.40 20.26
C GLY A 169 1.53 -13.77 20.28
N ILE A 170 0.85 -13.58 19.17
CA ILE A 170 -0.55 -13.98 18.96
C ILE A 170 -0.60 -14.98 17.80
N GLY A 171 -1.03 -16.21 18.08
CA GLY A 171 -0.97 -17.35 17.16
C GLY A 171 -0.34 -18.56 17.81
N SER A 172 -0.65 -19.77 17.32
CA SER A 172 -0.18 -21.02 17.95
C SER A 172 1.30 -21.29 17.73
N ASN A 173 1.89 -20.73 16.67
CA ASN A 173 3.24 -21.05 16.21
C ASN A 173 4.10 -19.79 16.02
N VAL A 174 3.86 -18.72 16.79
CA VAL A 174 4.64 -17.49 16.70
C VAL A 174 6.10 -17.79 17.01
N LEU A 175 6.95 -17.62 16.01
CA LEU A 175 8.39 -17.81 16.17
C LEU A 175 9.06 -16.53 16.67
N MET A 176 9.64 -16.64 17.86
CA MET A 176 10.55 -15.65 18.42
C MET A 176 12.00 -16.02 18.02
N LEU A 177 12.91 -15.04 17.95
CA LEU A 177 14.29 -15.22 17.45
C LEU A 177 14.96 -16.54 17.87
N GLY A 178 15.60 -17.22 16.90
CA GLY A 178 16.36 -18.47 17.10
C GLY A 178 16.37 -19.45 15.92
N SER A 179 15.63 -19.15 14.84
CA SER A 179 15.49 -19.98 13.65
C SER A 179 15.46 -19.11 12.40
N ASP A 180 16.13 -19.55 11.33
CA ASP A 180 16.23 -18.83 10.06
C ASP A 180 14.82 -18.76 9.41
N PRO A 181 14.28 -17.57 9.12
CA PRO A 181 12.90 -17.41 8.63
C PRO A 181 12.66 -17.92 7.21
N ASP A 182 13.72 -18.04 6.39
CA ASP A 182 13.55 -18.27 4.95
C ASP A 182 13.23 -19.74 4.59
N GLU A 183 13.38 -20.69 5.52
CA GLU A 183 13.05 -22.11 5.32
C GLU A 183 12.34 -22.72 6.54
N TRP A 184 11.04 -22.44 6.68
CA TRP A 184 10.17 -23.22 7.55
C TRP A 184 9.42 -24.29 6.77
N ILE A 185 9.86 -25.53 6.91
CA ILE A 185 9.16 -26.71 6.40
C ILE A 185 8.28 -27.23 7.53
N GLU A 186 6.97 -26.98 7.44
CA GLU A 186 6.01 -27.68 8.29
C GLU A 186 5.98 -29.15 7.87
N MET A 187 6.69 -30.01 8.61
CA MET A 187 6.65 -31.47 8.43
C MET A 187 5.34 -32.06 8.96
N GLU A 188 4.21 -31.66 8.41
CA GLU A 188 2.96 -32.43 8.50
C GLU A 188 2.65 -33.03 7.13
N GLY A 189 3.41 -34.08 6.80
CA GLY A 189 3.03 -35.15 5.87
C GLY A 189 2.21 -34.76 4.63
N ILE A 190 2.80 -33.98 3.71
CA ILE A 190 2.38 -33.68 2.31
C ILE A 190 2.01 -32.20 2.10
N THR A 191 3.02 -31.32 2.09
CA THR A 191 3.32 -30.28 1.07
C THR A 191 4.38 -29.33 1.64
N ASP A 192 5.51 -29.15 0.94
CA ASP A 192 6.54 -28.15 1.29
C ASP A 192 5.94 -26.75 1.14
N ARG A 193 5.37 -26.18 2.21
CA ARG A 193 4.91 -24.79 2.20
C ARG A 193 6.03 -23.88 2.66
N VAL A 194 6.69 -23.24 1.71
CA VAL A 194 7.61 -22.14 2.00
C VAL A 194 6.77 -20.91 2.33
N TRP A 195 6.77 -20.51 3.59
CA TRP A 195 6.08 -19.30 4.05
C TRP A 195 6.90 -18.06 3.66
N ASN A 196 6.46 -17.32 2.65
CA ASN A 196 7.08 -16.02 2.34
C ASN A 196 6.50 -14.93 3.25
N VAL A 197 6.91 -14.93 4.52
CA VAL A 197 6.56 -13.86 5.48
C VAL A 197 7.12 -12.50 5.04
N GLY A 198 8.16 -12.53 4.19
CA GLY A 198 8.71 -11.34 3.56
C GLY A 198 7.70 -10.52 2.77
N ALA A 199 6.63 -11.14 2.25
CA ALA A 199 5.55 -10.48 1.51
C ALA A 199 4.24 -10.34 2.31
N ALA A 200 4.24 -10.73 3.59
CA ALA A 200 3.05 -10.69 4.43
C ALA A 200 2.47 -9.27 4.52
N ARG A 201 1.14 -9.17 4.47
CA ARG A 201 0.40 -7.94 4.75
C ARG A 201 -0.42 -8.14 6.01
N ILE A 202 -0.46 -7.11 6.86
CA ILE A 202 -1.19 -7.13 8.12
C ILE A 202 -2.16 -5.96 8.18
N LEU A 203 -3.33 -6.21 8.73
CA LEU A 203 -4.32 -5.23 9.13
C LEU A 203 -4.76 -5.56 10.55
N CYS A 204 -4.99 -4.55 11.38
CA CYS A 204 -5.44 -4.77 12.74
C CYS A 204 -6.64 -3.89 13.08
N THR A 205 -7.49 -4.48 13.91
CA THR A 205 -8.53 -3.82 14.69
C THR A 205 -8.09 -3.85 16.15
N PRO A 206 -8.83 -3.23 17.09
CA PRO A 206 -8.53 -3.39 18.50
C PRO A 206 -8.46 -4.86 18.96
N ASP A 207 -9.23 -5.75 18.34
CA ASP A 207 -9.44 -7.11 18.86
C ASP A 207 -8.94 -8.24 17.96
N ALA A 208 -8.68 -7.97 16.68
CA ALA A 208 -8.17 -8.96 15.73
C ALA A 208 -7.15 -8.38 14.76
N ALA A 209 -6.16 -9.19 14.40
CA ALA A 209 -5.25 -8.95 13.29
C ALA A 209 -5.55 -9.89 12.13
N PHE A 210 -5.63 -9.34 10.93
CA PHE A 210 -5.88 -10.01 9.67
C PHE A 210 -4.57 -10.06 8.89
N VAL A 211 -4.08 -11.25 8.60
CA VAL A 211 -2.81 -11.44 7.90
C VAL A 211 -3.06 -12.19 6.61
N VAL A 212 -2.57 -11.61 5.51
CA VAL A 212 -2.46 -12.31 4.23
C VAL A 212 -1.01 -12.71 4.04
N LEU A 213 -0.81 -13.99 3.81
CA LEU A 213 0.48 -14.60 3.53
C LEU A 213 0.47 -15.02 2.07
N GLU A 214 1.38 -14.45 1.28
CA GLU A 214 1.53 -14.82 -0.12
C GLU A 214 2.07 -16.25 -0.19
N HIS A 215 1.25 -17.17 -0.69
CA HIS A 215 1.65 -18.56 -0.91
C HIS A 215 2.04 -18.74 -2.37
N SER A 216 3.13 -19.44 -2.63
CA SER A 216 3.61 -19.70 -3.99
C SER A 216 2.73 -20.68 -4.79
N ASP A 217 1.88 -21.46 -4.12
CA ASP A 217 1.23 -22.62 -4.75
C ASP A 217 -0.29 -22.75 -4.58
N LYS A 218 -0.98 -22.07 -3.65
CA LYS A 218 -2.44 -22.24 -3.41
C LYS A 218 -3.15 -21.01 -2.84
N THR A 219 -4.49 -21.01 -3.02
CA THR A 219 -5.51 -20.09 -2.46
C THR A 219 -5.06 -19.35 -1.21
N ASP A 220 -4.94 -18.04 -1.35
CA ASP A 220 -4.66 -17.13 -0.26
C ASP A 220 -5.71 -17.29 0.84
N SER A 221 -5.26 -17.66 2.03
CA SER A 221 -6.11 -17.69 3.21
C SER A 221 -5.89 -16.40 3.98
N LEU A 222 -6.98 -15.76 4.40
CA LEU A 222 -6.91 -14.67 5.35
C LEU A 222 -6.86 -15.27 6.76
N PHE A 223 -5.70 -15.17 7.40
CA PHE A 223 -5.54 -15.57 8.78
C PHE A 223 -6.07 -14.49 9.71
N VAL A 224 -6.77 -14.88 10.76
CA VAL A 224 -7.34 -13.97 11.75
C VAL A 224 -6.81 -14.33 13.12
N TYR A 225 -6.12 -13.42 13.77
CA TYR A 225 -5.50 -13.60 15.07
C TYR A 225 -6.24 -12.75 16.10
N TYR A 226 -6.97 -13.39 17.00
CA TYR A 226 -7.78 -12.71 18.01
C TYR A 226 -6.95 -12.42 19.26
N ARG A 227 -6.86 -11.13 19.64
CA ARG A 227 -6.07 -10.65 20.80
C ARG A 227 -6.52 -11.29 22.10
N ALA A 228 -7.81 -11.22 22.40
CA ALA A 228 -8.35 -11.60 23.71
C ALA A 228 -8.24 -13.11 23.99
N SER A 229 -8.36 -13.94 22.96
CA SER A 229 -8.38 -15.40 23.12
C SER A 229 -7.09 -16.09 22.71
N ASN A 230 -6.12 -15.35 22.14
CA ASN A 230 -4.94 -15.92 21.47
C ASN A 230 -5.32 -17.07 20.50
N ARG A 231 -6.42 -16.90 19.77
CA ARG A 231 -6.93 -17.92 18.83
C ARG A 231 -6.61 -17.50 17.40
N GLU A 232 -6.21 -18.47 16.60
CA GLU A 232 -6.19 -18.36 15.15
C GLU A 232 -7.56 -18.77 14.59
N GLY A 233 -8.06 -17.98 13.67
CA GLY A 233 -9.14 -18.30 12.76
C GLY A 233 -8.65 -18.18 11.32
N ARG A 234 -9.43 -18.74 10.40
CA ARG A 234 -9.21 -18.60 8.96
C ARG A 234 -10.51 -18.16 8.32
N LEU A 235 -10.44 -17.08 7.56
CA LEU A 235 -11.54 -16.68 6.69
C LEU A 235 -11.23 -17.22 5.29
N PRO A 236 -12.02 -18.20 4.78
CA PRO A 236 -11.85 -18.63 3.40
C PRO A 236 -12.20 -17.45 2.50
N ILE A 237 -11.30 -17.13 1.57
CA ILE A 237 -11.64 -16.20 0.48
C ILE A 237 -12.56 -16.99 -0.47
N PRO A 238 -13.80 -16.53 -0.73
CA PRO A 238 -14.74 -17.27 -1.57
C PRO A 238 -14.13 -17.54 -2.96
N THR A 239 -13.84 -18.82 -3.24
CA THR A 239 -13.26 -19.23 -4.52
C THR A 239 -14.25 -19.12 -5.67
N GLU A 240 -15.56 -19.06 -5.38
CA GLU A 240 -16.62 -18.78 -6.35
C GLU A 240 -16.56 -17.36 -6.96
N LEU A 241 -15.81 -16.45 -6.35
CA LEU A 241 -15.46 -15.15 -6.93
C LEU A 241 -14.17 -15.21 -7.77
N ALA A 242 -13.35 -16.25 -7.58
CA ALA A 242 -12.17 -16.50 -8.39
C ALA A 242 -12.59 -17.28 -9.63
N ALA A 243 -12.52 -16.66 -10.81
CA ALA A 243 -12.72 -17.39 -12.05
C ALA A 243 -11.71 -18.55 -12.13
N ASP A 244 -12.14 -19.70 -12.69
CA ASP A 244 -11.43 -20.99 -12.76
C ASP A 244 -10.03 -20.97 -13.42
N GLN A 245 -9.50 -19.79 -13.76
CA GLN A 245 -8.22 -19.58 -14.45
C GLN A 245 -7.34 -18.49 -13.81
N ALA A 246 -7.63 -18.04 -12.59
CA ALA A 246 -6.77 -17.09 -11.91
C ALA A 246 -5.48 -17.78 -11.43
N LEU A 247 -4.37 -17.58 -12.17
CA LEU A 247 -3.04 -17.55 -11.56
C LEU A 247 -3.02 -16.32 -10.65
N THR A 248 -3.25 -16.53 -9.36
CA THR A 248 -3.31 -15.47 -8.35
C THR A 248 -1.91 -14.90 -8.16
N VAL A 249 -1.70 -13.64 -8.55
CA VAL A 249 -0.75 -12.81 -7.79
C VAL A 249 -1.55 -12.48 -6.55
N GLY A 250 -1.15 -13.02 -5.40
CA GLY A 250 -1.97 -13.07 -4.17
C GLY A 250 -2.65 -11.73 -3.86
N PRO A 251 -3.84 -11.74 -3.23
CA PRO A 251 -4.62 -10.55 -3.02
C PRO A 251 -3.81 -9.53 -2.25
N LEU A 252 -3.72 -8.31 -2.79
CA LEU A 252 -3.16 -7.20 -2.03
C LEU A 252 -4.20 -6.82 -0.97
N LEU A 253 -3.81 -6.98 0.29
CA LEU A 253 -4.60 -6.52 1.41
C LEU A 253 -4.41 -5.01 1.53
N GLU A 254 -5.49 -4.26 1.36
CA GLU A 254 -5.55 -2.84 1.72
C GLU A 254 -6.65 -2.64 2.75
N THR A 255 -6.58 -1.53 3.47
CA THR A 255 -7.54 -1.22 4.53
C THR A 255 -8.08 0.18 4.38
N ASP A 256 -9.26 0.39 4.96
CA ASP A 256 -9.84 1.69 5.17
C ASP A 256 -9.66 2.20 6.61
N GLY A 257 -8.69 1.71 7.38
CA GLY A 257 -8.41 2.19 8.74
C GLY A 257 -9.56 2.04 9.76
N ARG A 258 -10.75 1.59 9.35
CA ARG A 258 -11.93 1.30 10.18
C ARG A 258 -12.11 -0.21 10.37
N GLY A 259 -11.16 -0.99 9.87
CA GLY A 259 -11.17 -2.44 9.93
C GLY A 259 -11.80 -3.10 8.71
N HIS A 260 -12.38 -2.36 7.75
CA HIS A 260 -12.84 -3.02 6.53
C HIS A 260 -11.63 -3.53 5.75
N VAL A 261 -11.63 -4.84 5.51
CA VAL A 261 -10.58 -5.54 4.80
C VAL A 261 -10.86 -5.39 3.32
N VAL A 262 -9.98 -4.77 2.53
CA VAL A 262 -10.11 -4.80 1.08
C VAL A 262 -9.15 -5.82 0.52
N LEU A 263 -9.68 -6.95 0.09
CA LEU A 263 -8.92 -8.00 -0.59
C LEU A 263 -8.88 -7.70 -2.08
N LEU A 264 -7.80 -7.10 -2.58
CA LEU A 264 -7.63 -6.83 -4.01
C LEU A 264 -7.13 -8.08 -4.74
N GLY A 265 -8.00 -8.81 -5.43
CA GLY A 265 -7.56 -9.87 -6.33
C GLY A 265 -6.77 -9.28 -7.51
N VAL A 266 -5.53 -9.70 -7.71
CA VAL A 266 -4.75 -9.38 -8.91
C VAL A 266 -4.52 -10.66 -9.68
N SER A 267 -5.29 -10.88 -10.76
CA SER A 267 -5.02 -12.00 -11.66
C SER A 267 -3.91 -11.62 -12.63
N PHE A 268 -2.92 -12.48 -12.80
CA PHE A 268 -2.08 -12.48 -13.99
C PHE A 268 -2.09 -13.85 -14.66
N ILE A 269 -2.39 -13.81 -15.95
CA ILE A 269 -1.98 -14.74 -17.00
C ILE A 269 -2.89 -15.97 -17.08
N THR A 270 -3.54 -16.26 -18.20
CA THR A 270 -2.98 -16.23 -19.54
C THR A 270 -4.09 -16.08 -20.58
N LEU A 271 -3.64 -15.64 -21.74
CA LEU A 271 -4.11 -16.11 -23.03
C LEU A 271 -5.44 -15.53 -23.50
N LEU A 272 -5.36 -14.89 -24.64
CA LEU A 272 -5.35 -15.60 -25.92
C LEU A 272 -4.87 -14.53 -26.91
N ASP A 273 -5.05 -14.72 -28.20
CA ASP A 273 -5.77 -13.64 -28.87
C ASP A 273 -7.21 -13.53 -28.28
N ARG A 274 -7.30 -13.19 -26.97
CA ARG A 274 -8.47 -12.73 -26.18
C ARG A 274 -9.53 -13.80 -25.80
N PRO A 275 -10.20 -13.70 -24.63
CA PRO A 275 -10.83 -12.51 -24.06
C PRO A 275 -10.27 -12.09 -22.69
N GLY A 276 -9.65 -10.90 -22.66
CA GLY A 276 -9.31 -10.20 -21.43
C GLY A 276 -10.55 -9.54 -20.84
N GLY A 277 -11.06 -10.11 -19.76
CA GLY A 277 -12.08 -9.51 -18.91
C GLY A 277 -11.60 -9.58 -17.47
N PHE A 278 -11.34 -8.43 -16.87
CA PHE A 278 -11.02 -8.31 -15.46
C PHE A 278 -12.33 -8.49 -14.71
N THR A 279 -12.35 -9.36 -13.71
CA THR A 279 -13.52 -9.50 -12.86
C THR A 279 -13.06 -9.48 -11.41
N ALA A 280 -13.39 -8.35 -10.75
CA ALA A 280 -13.09 -7.93 -9.38
C ALA A 280 -11.69 -7.32 -9.13
N VAL A 281 -11.65 -6.01 -8.85
CA VAL A 281 -10.50 -5.26 -8.30
C VAL A 281 -10.66 -5.06 -6.79
N GLY A 282 -11.25 -6.07 -6.16
CA GLY A 282 -11.20 -6.27 -4.74
C GLY A 282 -12.55 -6.49 -4.07
N ALA A 283 -12.54 -7.18 -2.93
CA ALA A 283 -13.67 -7.33 -2.05
C ALA A 283 -13.43 -6.48 -0.80
N VAL A 284 -14.31 -5.55 -0.50
CA VAL A 284 -14.42 -4.95 0.84
C VAL A 284 -15.08 -6.00 1.72
N LEU A 285 -14.52 -6.32 2.87
CA LEU A 285 -15.11 -7.18 3.88
C LEU A 285 -15.20 -6.38 5.17
N ASP A 286 -16.40 -6.31 5.74
CA ASP A 286 -16.58 -5.87 7.11
C ASP A 286 -16.26 -7.06 8.04
N PRO A 287 -15.19 -6.99 8.85
CA PRO A 287 -14.83 -8.09 9.73
C PRO A 287 -15.83 -8.29 10.87
N ALA A 288 -16.59 -7.26 11.25
CA ALA A 288 -17.57 -7.37 12.34
C ALA A 288 -18.83 -8.13 11.88
N THR A 289 -19.22 -7.95 10.62
CA THR A 289 -20.45 -8.56 10.07
C THR A 289 -20.19 -9.72 9.11
N GLY A 290 -18.96 -9.90 8.62
CA GLY A 290 -18.62 -10.84 7.55
C GLY A 290 -19.19 -10.43 6.19
N CYS A 291 -19.82 -9.27 6.10
CA CYS A 291 -20.37 -8.75 4.86
C CYS A 291 -19.26 -8.39 3.88
N HIS A 292 -19.50 -8.62 2.59
CA HIS A 292 -18.53 -8.23 1.58
C HIS A 292 -19.16 -7.56 0.35
N GLY A 293 -18.34 -6.79 -0.37
CA GLY A 293 -18.73 -6.09 -1.57
C GLY A 293 -17.60 -6.03 -2.59
N VAL A 294 -17.89 -6.29 -3.86
CA VAL A 294 -16.89 -6.31 -4.93
C VAL A 294 -16.77 -4.95 -5.62
N ILE A 295 -15.55 -4.41 -5.67
CA ILE A 295 -15.17 -3.26 -6.49
C ILE A 295 -14.78 -3.78 -7.87
N ARG A 296 -15.40 -3.26 -8.93
CA ARG A 296 -15.09 -3.63 -10.32
C ARG A 296 -14.26 -2.54 -10.98
N ASN A 297 -13.23 -2.92 -11.74
CA ASN A 297 -12.59 -2.00 -12.67
C ASN A 297 -13.58 -1.71 -13.80
N PRO A 298 -13.95 -0.45 -14.07
CA PRO A 298 -14.67 -0.13 -15.30
C PRO A 298 -13.76 -0.30 -16.53
N GLU A 299 -12.44 -0.15 -16.38
CA GLU A 299 -11.48 -0.25 -17.49
C GLU A 299 -10.50 -1.42 -17.30
N PRO A 300 -10.70 -2.54 -18.00
CA PRO A 300 -9.83 -3.71 -17.93
C PRO A 300 -8.49 -3.46 -18.64
N ASN A 301 -7.57 -2.70 -18.02
CA ASN A 301 -6.19 -2.67 -18.46
C ASN A 301 -5.21 -2.88 -17.28
N MET A 302 -4.17 -3.69 -17.51
CA MET A 302 -3.24 -4.18 -16.49
C MET A 302 -2.29 -3.10 -15.94
N LEU A 303 -2.47 -1.84 -16.36
CA LEU A 303 -1.41 -0.85 -16.31
C LEU A 303 -1.77 0.44 -15.55
N GLN A 304 -3.00 0.65 -15.08
CA GLN A 304 -3.42 2.04 -14.80
C GLN A 304 -4.02 2.41 -13.43
N PRO A 305 -4.81 1.59 -12.70
CA PRO A 305 -5.22 1.97 -11.33
C PRO A 305 -4.90 0.90 -10.26
N THR A 306 -4.20 1.30 -9.20
CA THR A 306 -3.99 0.52 -7.97
C THR A 306 -4.89 1.07 -6.87
N PHE A 307 -5.77 0.26 -6.31
CA PHE A 307 -6.54 0.66 -5.12
C PHE A 307 -5.61 0.82 -3.92
N GLN A 308 -5.84 1.83 -3.08
CA GLN A 308 -4.99 2.16 -1.92
C GLN A 308 -5.73 2.04 -0.59
N GLY A 309 -7.06 2.02 -0.61
CA GLY A 309 -7.90 2.03 0.58
C GLY A 309 -9.27 2.61 0.27
N ILE A 310 -10.19 2.58 1.23
CA ILE A 310 -11.45 3.36 1.14
C ILE A 310 -11.21 4.66 1.90
N TYR A 311 -11.97 5.70 1.61
CA TYR A 311 -12.17 6.87 2.47
C TYR A 311 -13.63 7.30 2.35
N GLN A 312 -14.33 7.33 3.48
CA GLN A 312 -15.78 7.55 3.52
C GLN A 312 -16.52 6.58 2.60
N ASP A 313 -17.24 7.08 1.60
CA ASP A 313 -17.97 6.31 0.60
C ASP A 313 -17.20 6.18 -0.73
N SER A 314 -15.88 6.38 -0.72
CA SER A 314 -15.06 6.43 -1.93
C SER A 314 -13.83 5.52 -1.86
N ALA A 315 -13.50 4.84 -2.95
CA ALA A 315 -12.23 4.14 -3.14
C ALA A 315 -11.10 5.12 -3.44
N LEU A 316 -10.01 5.05 -2.69
CA LEU A 316 -8.75 5.72 -3.02
C LEU A 316 -8.01 4.90 -4.08
N VAL A 317 -7.69 5.52 -5.21
CA VAL A 317 -7.08 4.87 -6.37
C VAL A 317 -5.85 5.66 -6.80
N ALA A 318 -4.70 4.99 -6.83
CA ALA A 318 -3.45 5.51 -7.38
C ALA A 318 -3.31 5.12 -8.85
N TYR A 319 -2.85 6.05 -9.69
CA TYR A 319 -2.63 5.83 -11.11
C TYR A 319 -1.16 5.79 -11.44
N ARG A 320 -0.72 4.71 -12.09
CA ARG A 320 0.68 4.54 -12.48
C ARG A 320 1.09 5.56 -13.54
N TYR A 321 2.29 6.09 -13.38
CA TYR A 321 2.89 6.97 -14.38
C TYR A 321 3.19 6.19 -15.67
N ARG A 322 2.94 6.84 -16.81
CA ARG A 322 3.11 6.25 -18.14
C ARG A 322 3.82 7.23 -19.06
N GLU A 323 4.86 6.73 -19.71
CA GLU A 323 5.52 7.42 -20.81
C GLU A 323 5.18 6.75 -22.13
N GLU A 324 4.79 7.56 -23.12
CA GLU A 324 4.65 7.10 -24.51
C GLU A 324 5.79 7.69 -25.34
N GLY A 325 6.59 6.82 -25.95
CA GLY A 325 7.72 7.19 -26.79
C GLY A 325 7.65 6.50 -28.16
N ARG A 326 8.53 6.92 -29.09
CA ARG A 326 8.77 6.18 -30.33
C ARG A 326 10.20 5.66 -30.34
N GLU A 327 10.36 4.34 -30.39
CA GLU A 327 11.66 3.70 -30.61
C GLU A 327 11.65 3.01 -31.97
N ASN A 328 12.59 3.39 -32.85
CA ASN A 328 12.69 2.84 -34.22
C ASN A 328 11.36 2.91 -35.00
N GLY A 329 10.59 3.99 -34.81
CA GLY A 329 9.29 4.19 -35.45
C GLY A 329 8.12 3.42 -34.82
N ARG A 330 8.36 2.57 -33.82
CA ARG A 330 7.33 1.85 -33.06
C ARG A 330 6.92 2.64 -31.83
N LEU A 331 5.62 2.72 -31.56
CA LEU A 331 5.10 3.26 -30.30
C LEU A 331 5.50 2.33 -29.14
N VAL A 332 6.31 2.84 -28.22
CA VAL A 332 6.70 2.18 -26.96
C VAL A 332 5.97 2.86 -25.82
N ARG A 333 5.43 2.06 -24.90
CA ARG A 333 4.67 2.52 -23.74
C ARG A 333 5.35 1.97 -22.49
N THR A 334 6.02 2.82 -21.75
CA THR A 334 6.68 2.47 -20.49
C THR A 334 5.72 2.76 -19.34
N THR A 335 5.46 1.77 -18.50
CA THR A 335 4.65 1.93 -17.29
C THR A 335 5.55 1.80 -16.09
N HIS A 336 5.56 2.81 -15.24
CA HIS A 336 6.44 2.85 -14.08
C HIS A 336 5.77 2.23 -12.84
N THR A 337 6.59 1.83 -11.86
CA THR A 337 6.13 1.24 -10.60
C THR A 337 5.62 2.28 -9.59
N TYR A 338 5.73 3.56 -9.89
CA TYR A 338 5.23 4.66 -9.07
C TYR A 338 3.98 5.29 -9.68
N SER A 339 3.25 6.02 -8.85
CA SER A 339 2.03 6.73 -9.24
C SER A 339 2.28 8.24 -9.27
N ASN A 340 1.73 8.93 -10.27
CA ASN A 340 1.79 10.39 -10.40
C ASN A 340 0.42 11.06 -10.15
N ARG A 341 -0.62 10.24 -9.91
CA ARG A 341 -1.96 10.71 -9.59
C ARG A 341 -2.61 9.81 -8.56
N VAL A 342 -3.32 10.39 -7.59
CA VAL A 342 -4.17 9.70 -6.61
C VAL A 342 -5.55 10.37 -6.57
N ALA A 343 -6.62 9.58 -6.64
CA ALA A 343 -7.99 10.09 -6.69
C ALA A 343 -8.95 9.27 -5.83
N LEU A 344 -10.06 9.90 -5.44
CA LEU A 344 -11.20 9.23 -4.80
C LEU A 344 -12.29 8.94 -5.82
N HIS A 345 -12.69 7.67 -5.86
CA HIS A 345 -13.74 7.14 -6.71
C HIS A 345 -14.94 6.76 -5.86
N PRO A 346 -16.09 7.44 -5.97
CA PRO A 346 -17.23 7.09 -5.15
C PRO A 346 -17.65 5.64 -5.40
N LEU A 347 -17.88 4.92 -4.31
CA LEU A 347 -18.35 3.54 -4.31
C LEU A 347 -19.82 3.54 -4.73
N ARG A 348 -20.13 2.98 -5.90
CA ARG A 348 -21.52 2.73 -6.30
C ARG A 348 -22.08 1.56 -5.52
N ARG A 349 -23.39 1.61 -5.22
CA ARG A 349 -24.10 0.49 -4.58
C ARG A 349 -23.91 -0.79 -5.39
N ILE A 350 -23.35 -1.81 -4.74
CA ILE A 350 -23.18 -3.13 -5.31
C ILE A 350 -24.56 -3.77 -5.43
N SER A 351 -24.85 -4.34 -6.60
CA SER A 351 -26.18 -4.65 -7.13
C SER A 351 -26.91 -5.82 -6.45
N GLY A 352 -27.17 -5.76 -5.14
CA GLY A 352 -27.99 -6.79 -4.48
C GLY A 352 -28.08 -6.68 -2.96
N GLN A 353 -28.74 -5.62 -2.49
CA GLN A 353 -29.04 -5.26 -1.09
C GLN A 353 -27.83 -4.91 -0.19
N PRO A 354 -27.83 -3.71 0.43
CA PRO A 354 -26.74 -3.29 1.32
C PRO A 354 -26.77 -4.08 2.63
N CYS A 355 -25.59 -4.38 3.15
CA CYS A 355 -25.47 -4.77 4.54
C CYS A 355 -25.86 -3.60 5.46
N PRO A 356 -26.61 -3.87 6.55
CA PRO A 356 -26.89 -2.86 7.56
C PRO A 356 -25.59 -2.27 8.09
N GLY A 357 -25.38 -0.96 7.96
CA GLY A 357 -24.20 -0.26 8.51
C GLY A 357 -23.15 0.24 7.52
N MET A 358 -23.15 -0.22 6.25
CA MET A 358 -22.26 0.31 5.20
C MET A 358 -22.84 1.51 4.41
N LEU A 359 -23.85 2.19 4.96
CA LEU A 359 -24.38 3.41 4.36
C LEU A 359 -23.54 4.61 4.81
N PRO A 360 -23.24 5.58 3.93
CA PRO A 360 -22.82 6.88 4.41
C PRO A 360 -23.96 7.48 5.24
N THR A 361 -23.66 7.83 6.48
CA THR A 361 -24.42 8.87 7.19
C THR A 361 -24.19 10.17 6.42
N VAL A 362 -25.15 10.54 5.59
CA VAL A 362 -25.26 11.90 5.07
C VAL A 362 -25.97 12.71 6.16
N ASN A 363 -25.23 13.59 6.83
CA ASN A 363 -25.80 14.77 7.47
C ASN A 363 -25.36 15.99 6.69
#